data_AF-A0A924T508-F1
#
_entry.id   AF-A0A924T508-F1
#
_cell.length_a   1.000
_cell.length_b   1.000
_cell.length_c   1.000
_cell.angle_alpha   90.00
_cell.angle_beta   90.00
_cell.angle_gamma   90.00
#
_symmetry.space_group_name_H-M   'P 1'
#
loop_
_entity.id
_entity.type
_entity.pdbx_description
1 polymer ?
#
loop_
_entity_poly.entity_id
_entity_poly.type
_entity_poly.pdbx_seq_one_letter_code
_entity_poly.pdbx_strand_id
1 'polypeptide(L)'
;MDAMVMPDNRMQPYLIHSPCNWQQVSENSMDPFHVAFLHTRVSGPQFSEVFESLPIVEYHEPPHGFFYTNARRVGDFVWIRMHDHLLPNFSQNGAIFENVSKVRYFGRAGLTRWITPVDDTHTLVIAYRHFNERDDPLHQGRPQDNGVGKTDFYGQSNELAYEMRQDSPGDWDAWCSLGPITSHASEHLATTDRGVAMLRRKLKMEIENLAKGIEPQRPEPLDGQPVPTTGGDTILRIPPNGGDDRQLVLEACRAVAAVYVETQQLPDAQRREAITQRLAALNTADPSAVNPDHGKMFEFKSVS
;
A
#
# COMPACT_ATOMS: atom_id res chain seq x y z
N MET A 1 0.77 -15.51 -5.00
CA MET A 1 1.60 -14.30 -4.85
C MET A 1 2.80 -14.63 -3.99
N ASP A 2 3.99 -14.20 -4.39
CA ASP A 2 5.26 -14.48 -3.72
C ASP A 2 5.30 -14.04 -2.24
N ALA A 3 4.72 -12.88 -1.90
CA ALA A 3 4.66 -12.40 -0.51
C ALA A 3 3.84 -13.32 0.42
N MET A 4 2.98 -14.20 -0.11
CA MET A 4 2.17 -15.11 0.69
C MET A 4 2.83 -16.45 0.99
N VAL A 5 3.98 -16.75 0.37
CA VAL A 5 4.68 -18.03 0.54
C VAL A 5 6.09 -17.86 1.11
N MET A 6 6.38 -16.70 1.68
CA MET A 6 7.67 -16.44 2.33
C MET A 6 7.81 -17.32 3.59
N PRO A 7 8.95 -18.03 3.78
CA PRO A 7 9.07 -19.06 4.82
C PRO A 7 8.88 -18.61 6.27
N ASP A 8 9.22 -17.36 6.57
CA ASP A 8 9.19 -16.73 7.90
C ASP A 8 7.96 -15.83 8.11
N ASN A 9 7.03 -15.83 7.15
CA ASN A 9 5.89 -14.95 7.17
C ASN A 9 4.68 -15.61 7.81
N ARG A 10 4.30 -15.14 9.00
CA ARG A 10 3.04 -15.52 9.63
C ARG A 10 1.93 -14.65 9.07
N MET A 11 0.88 -15.29 8.55
CA MET A 11 -0.31 -14.59 8.05
C MET A 11 -1.49 -14.78 9.01
N GLN A 12 -2.15 -13.69 9.40
CA GLN A 12 -3.38 -13.71 10.18
C GLN A 12 -4.55 -13.23 9.31
N PRO A 13 -5.60 -14.04 9.14
CA PRO A 13 -6.75 -13.63 8.35
C PRO A 13 -7.61 -12.60 9.09
N TYR A 14 -8.21 -11.68 8.34
CA TYR A 14 -9.28 -10.82 8.80
C TYR A 14 -10.32 -10.58 7.70
N LEU A 15 -11.53 -10.20 8.10
CA LEU A 15 -12.67 -9.98 7.20
C LEU A 15 -13.34 -8.65 7.56
N ILE A 16 -13.47 -7.73 6.60
CA ILE A 16 -14.20 -6.49 6.80
C ILE A 16 -15.40 -6.44 5.86
N HIS A 17 -16.59 -6.28 6.43
CA HIS A 17 -17.80 -5.98 5.67
C HIS A 17 -18.00 -4.47 5.54
N SER A 18 -18.33 -4.00 4.33
CA SER A 18 -18.70 -2.60 4.07
C SER A 18 -20.06 -2.54 3.34
N PRO A 19 -21.02 -1.74 3.83
CA PRO A 19 -22.32 -1.52 3.18
C PRO A 19 -22.23 -0.53 2.01
N CYS A 20 -21.30 -0.79 1.10
CA CYS A 20 -21.17 -0.06 -0.15
C CYS A 20 -20.61 -0.96 -1.26
N ASN A 21 -20.67 -0.44 -2.49
CA ASN A 21 -20.13 -1.09 -3.67
C ASN A 21 -18.61 -1.33 -3.56
N TRP A 22 -18.15 -2.48 -4.06
CA TRP A 22 -16.76 -2.92 -3.96
C TRP A 22 -15.78 -1.96 -4.64
N GLN A 23 -16.23 -1.25 -5.68
CA GLN A 23 -15.38 -0.31 -6.39
C GLN A 23 -14.96 0.87 -5.51
N GLN A 24 -15.82 1.34 -4.60
CA GLN A 24 -15.48 2.40 -3.64
C GLN A 24 -14.32 2.00 -2.74
N VAL A 25 -14.39 0.77 -2.22
CA VAL A 25 -13.32 0.20 -1.38
C VAL A 25 -12.06 -0.09 -2.20
N SER A 26 -12.22 -0.51 -3.46
CA SER A 26 -11.12 -0.79 -4.38
C SER A 26 -10.31 0.46 -4.71
N GLU A 27 -10.99 1.58 -4.95
CA GLU A 27 -10.36 2.85 -5.32
C GLU A 27 -9.48 3.43 -4.21
N ASN A 28 -9.78 3.16 -2.93
CA ASN A 28 -8.89 3.51 -1.79
C ASN A 28 -7.47 2.97 -1.98
N SER A 29 -7.31 1.77 -2.56
CA SER A 29 -5.99 1.19 -2.81
C SER A 29 -5.18 1.94 -3.87
N MET A 30 -5.85 2.71 -4.73
CA MET A 30 -5.25 3.46 -5.85
C MET A 30 -5.23 4.98 -5.62
N ASP A 31 -5.54 5.42 -4.40
CA ASP A 31 -5.38 6.80 -3.95
C ASP A 31 -4.36 6.87 -2.80
N PRO A 32 -3.07 7.11 -3.06
CA PRO A 32 -2.10 7.32 -1.97
C PRO A 32 -2.21 8.68 -1.28
N PHE A 33 -3.01 9.63 -1.80
CA PHE A 33 -3.05 10.99 -1.29
C PHE A 33 -3.95 11.13 -0.06
N HIS A 34 -5.04 10.35 0.06
CA HIS A 34 -5.88 10.40 1.27
C HIS A 34 -5.09 10.18 2.54
N VAL A 35 -4.00 9.41 2.50
CA VAL A 35 -3.21 9.08 3.69
C VAL A 35 -2.71 10.31 4.44
N ALA A 36 -2.28 11.35 3.71
CA ALA A 36 -1.83 12.60 4.33
C ALA A 36 -2.99 13.44 4.92
N PHE A 37 -4.21 13.23 4.44
CA PHE A 37 -5.38 13.96 4.92
C PHE A 37 -6.10 13.19 6.02
N LEU A 38 -6.64 12.02 5.67
CA LEU A 38 -7.46 11.17 6.53
C LEU A 38 -6.66 10.63 7.72
N HIS A 39 -5.45 10.12 7.49
CA HIS A 39 -4.67 9.43 8.53
C HIS A 39 -3.68 10.32 9.28
N THR A 40 -3.68 11.64 9.01
CA THR A 40 -2.81 12.61 9.70
C THR A 40 -3.44 13.98 9.92
N ARG A 41 -3.78 14.74 8.86
CA ARG A 41 -4.12 16.17 9.01
C ARG A 41 -5.50 16.42 9.59
N VAL A 42 -6.46 15.55 9.30
CA VAL A 42 -7.84 15.65 9.80
C VAL A 42 -7.96 14.99 11.16
N SER A 43 -7.49 13.75 11.29
CA SER A 43 -7.75 12.89 12.45
C SER A 43 -6.56 12.78 13.43
N GLY A 44 -5.49 13.53 13.20
CA GLY A 44 -4.19 13.31 13.84
C GLY A 44 -3.46 12.07 13.28
N PRO A 45 -2.18 11.85 13.61
CA PRO A 45 -1.43 10.69 13.13
C PRO A 45 -2.01 9.37 13.64
N GLN A 46 -2.62 8.59 12.73
CA GLN A 46 -3.20 7.28 13.04
C GLN A 46 -2.19 6.13 12.90
N PHE A 47 -1.09 6.32 12.15
CA PHE A 47 -0.02 5.33 11.98
C PHE A 47 1.35 5.87 12.42
N SER A 48 1.84 6.91 11.76
CA SER A 48 3.09 7.61 12.09
C SER A 48 3.04 9.05 11.53
N GLU A 49 3.81 9.96 12.14
CA GLU A 49 3.88 11.37 11.72
C GLU A 49 4.44 11.53 10.29
N VAL A 50 5.28 10.58 9.84
CA VAL A 50 5.93 10.63 8.53
C VAL A 50 4.93 10.59 7.35
N PHE A 51 3.68 10.21 7.60
CA PHE A 51 2.62 10.16 6.59
C PHE A 51 2.01 11.53 6.26
N GLU A 52 2.26 12.57 7.06
CA GLU A 52 1.64 13.90 6.94
C GLU A 52 2.04 14.63 5.64
N SER A 53 3.25 14.35 5.16
CA SER A 53 3.76 14.92 3.91
C SER A 53 3.03 14.35 2.70
N LEU A 54 2.67 15.22 1.75
CA LEU A 54 2.12 14.77 0.47
C LEU A 54 3.19 13.95 -0.28
N PRO A 55 2.83 12.77 -0.79
CA PRO A 55 3.80 11.92 -1.47
C PRO A 55 4.15 12.45 -2.86
N ILE A 56 5.36 12.10 -3.31
CA ILE A 56 5.71 12.07 -4.74
C ILE A 56 5.26 10.72 -5.28
N VAL A 57 4.37 10.72 -6.26
CA VAL A 57 3.72 9.49 -6.76
C VAL A 57 4.06 9.27 -8.22
N GLU A 58 4.45 8.04 -8.55
CA GLU A 58 4.60 7.58 -9.93
C GLU A 58 3.86 6.25 -10.10
N TYR A 59 3.07 6.16 -11.18
CA TYR A 59 2.25 5.00 -11.49
C TYR A 59 2.91 4.19 -12.60
N HIS A 60 2.87 2.88 -12.47
CA HIS A 60 3.46 1.91 -13.38
C HIS A 60 2.40 0.89 -13.80
N GLU A 61 2.38 0.52 -15.08
CA GLU A 61 1.37 -0.34 -15.70
C GLU A 61 2.03 -1.63 -16.22
N PRO A 62 2.35 -2.60 -15.34
CA PRO A 62 2.72 -3.94 -15.77
C PRO A 62 1.51 -4.65 -16.44
N PRO A 63 1.73 -5.77 -17.16
CA PRO A 63 0.65 -6.44 -17.90
C PRO A 63 -0.60 -6.81 -17.08
N HIS A 64 -0.42 -7.22 -15.81
CA HIS A 64 -1.49 -7.82 -14.98
C HIS A 64 -2.12 -6.89 -13.95
N GLY A 65 -1.82 -5.58 -14.00
CA GLY A 65 -2.37 -4.61 -13.06
C GLY A 65 -1.58 -3.32 -13.01
N PHE A 66 -1.47 -2.77 -11.81
CA PHE A 66 -0.81 -1.51 -11.54
C PHE A 66 0.08 -1.67 -10.33
N PHE A 67 1.11 -0.85 -10.26
CA PHE A 67 1.65 -0.47 -8.98
C PHE A 67 2.05 0.99 -9.01
N TYR A 68 2.21 1.58 -7.84
CA TYR A 68 2.77 2.93 -7.74
C TYR A 68 3.85 2.98 -6.69
N THR A 69 4.85 3.83 -6.94
CA THR A 69 5.75 4.31 -5.88
C THR A 69 5.13 5.57 -5.28
N ASN A 70 5.01 5.63 -3.96
CA ASN A 70 4.69 6.85 -3.24
C ASN A 70 5.82 7.15 -2.25
N ALA A 71 6.53 8.25 -2.48
CA ALA A 71 7.73 8.58 -1.73
C ALA A 71 7.58 9.82 -0.88
N ARG A 72 8.24 9.80 0.28
CA ARG A 72 8.31 10.90 1.23
C ARG A 72 9.75 11.08 1.69
N ARG A 73 10.16 12.34 1.82
CA ARG A 73 11.43 12.71 2.46
C ARG A 73 11.24 12.83 3.97
N VAL A 74 12.16 12.24 4.72
CA VAL A 74 12.24 12.31 6.18
C VAL A 74 13.69 12.63 6.54
N GLY A 75 14.01 13.91 6.66
CA GLY A 75 15.39 14.38 6.81
C GLY A 75 16.28 13.95 5.63
N ASP A 76 17.35 13.24 5.96
CA ASP A 76 18.32 12.67 5.02
C ASP A 76 17.80 11.42 4.27
N PHE A 77 16.63 10.92 4.63
CA PHE A 77 16.11 9.65 4.14
C PHE A 77 14.96 9.85 3.17
N VAL A 78 14.90 9.01 2.16
CA VAL A 78 13.80 8.91 1.21
C VAL A 78 13.15 7.55 1.43
N TRP A 79 11.91 7.58 1.88
CA TRP A 79 11.09 6.40 2.04
C TRP A 79 10.15 6.28 0.86
N ILE A 80 10.23 5.16 0.14
CA ILE A 80 9.53 4.85 -1.08
C ILE A 80 8.66 3.62 -0.79
N ARG A 81 7.35 3.83 -0.68
CA ARG A 81 6.39 2.74 -0.53
C ARG A 81 5.86 2.30 -1.89
N MET A 82 5.75 1.00 -2.07
CA MET A 82 5.13 0.36 -3.22
C MET A 82 3.78 -0.24 -2.83
N HIS A 83 2.80 -0.05 -3.71
CA HIS A 83 1.46 -0.63 -3.58
C HIS A 83 1.07 -1.25 -4.92
N ASP A 84 0.76 -2.54 -4.92
CA ASP A 84 0.22 -3.24 -6.08
C ASP A 84 -1.30 -3.23 -6.08
N HIS A 85 -1.86 -3.13 -7.28
CA HIS A 85 -3.25 -3.46 -7.56
C HIS A 85 -3.30 -4.44 -8.74
N LEU A 86 -3.60 -5.70 -8.45
CA LEU A 86 -3.82 -6.72 -9.48
C LEU A 86 -5.32 -6.87 -9.71
N LEU A 87 -5.71 -6.87 -10.98
CA LEU A 87 -7.12 -6.90 -11.33
C LEU A 87 -7.75 -8.27 -11.01
N PRO A 88 -9.06 -8.29 -10.72
CA PRO A 88 -9.94 -7.12 -10.61
C PRO A 88 -9.91 -6.44 -9.24
N ASN A 89 -9.43 -7.12 -8.19
CA ASN A 89 -9.74 -6.73 -6.82
C ASN A 89 -8.66 -7.07 -5.79
N PHE A 90 -7.44 -7.36 -6.22
CA PHE A 90 -6.35 -7.73 -5.35
C PHE A 90 -5.43 -6.54 -5.09
N SER A 91 -5.02 -6.33 -3.83
CA SER A 91 -4.01 -5.31 -3.50
C SER A 91 -3.04 -5.77 -2.41
N GLN A 92 -1.83 -5.21 -2.48
CA GLN A 92 -0.79 -5.36 -1.46
C GLN A 92 -0.10 -4.02 -1.22
N ASN A 93 0.10 -3.65 0.04
CA ASN A 93 0.80 -2.45 0.46
C ASN A 93 2.03 -2.81 1.34
N GLY A 94 2.89 -1.83 1.61
CA GLY A 94 4.01 -1.97 2.54
C GLY A 94 3.61 -2.13 4.02
N ALA A 95 4.61 -2.07 4.89
CA ALA A 95 4.52 -2.22 6.34
C ALA A 95 3.55 -1.21 6.97
N ILE A 96 2.65 -1.63 7.85
CA ILE A 96 1.65 -0.70 8.41
C ILE A 96 2.29 0.37 9.31
N PHE A 97 3.33 0.00 10.06
CA PHE A 97 3.92 0.82 11.11
C PHE A 97 5.36 1.26 10.80
N GLU A 98 5.58 1.77 9.59
CA GLU A 98 6.90 2.28 9.19
C GLU A 98 7.20 3.66 9.79
N ASN A 99 8.43 3.85 10.28
CA ASN A 99 8.88 5.09 10.90
C ASN A 99 10.12 5.70 10.26
N VAL A 100 10.70 5.05 9.27
CA VAL A 100 11.86 5.51 8.50
C VAL A 100 13.11 5.63 9.38
N SER A 101 13.27 4.76 10.37
CA SER A 101 14.41 4.80 11.31
C SER A 101 15.74 4.35 10.70
N LYS A 102 15.73 3.41 9.74
CA LYS A 102 16.94 2.84 9.13
C LYS A 102 16.70 2.52 7.66
N VAL A 103 17.79 2.46 6.89
CA VAL A 103 17.78 1.97 5.51
C VAL A 103 17.16 0.57 5.44
N ARG A 104 16.31 0.36 4.44
CA ARG A 104 15.69 -0.92 4.10
C ARG A 104 15.63 -1.03 2.59
N TYR A 105 16.29 -2.00 1.98
CA TYR A 105 16.30 -2.11 0.52
C TYR A 105 15.04 -2.78 -0.03
N PHE A 106 14.55 -3.81 0.65
CA PHE A 106 13.45 -4.64 0.16
C PHE A 106 12.54 -5.12 1.30
N GLY A 107 11.65 -4.23 1.74
CA GLY A 107 10.49 -4.61 2.55
C GLY A 107 9.41 -5.26 1.68
N ARG A 108 8.65 -6.17 2.25
CA ARG A 108 7.55 -6.89 1.59
C ARG A 108 6.21 -6.47 2.17
N ALA A 109 5.14 -7.03 1.60
CA ALA A 109 3.78 -6.62 1.88
C ALA A 109 3.41 -6.78 3.36
N GLY A 110 2.85 -5.72 3.96
CA GLY A 110 2.29 -5.75 5.31
C GLY A 110 0.88 -6.36 5.32
N LEU A 111 0.11 -6.19 4.26
CA LEU A 111 -1.17 -6.88 4.09
C LEU A 111 -1.40 -7.29 2.64
N THR A 112 -2.30 -8.26 2.49
CA THR A 112 -2.84 -8.74 1.23
C THR A 112 -4.35 -8.70 1.31
N ARG A 113 -5.02 -8.08 0.34
CA ARG A 113 -6.48 -7.89 0.34
C ARG A 113 -7.12 -8.31 -0.98
N TRP A 114 -8.26 -8.97 -0.88
CA TRP A 114 -9.24 -9.13 -1.95
C TRP A 114 -10.50 -8.35 -1.59
N ILE A 115 -10.86 -7.38 -2.42
CA ILE A 115 -12.03 -6.53 -2.24
C ILE A 115 -13.18 -7.17 -3.02
N THR A 116 -13.94 -8.03 -2.35
CA THR A 116 -14.86 -8.95 -3.02
C THR A 116 -16.28 -8.37 -3.04
N PRO A 117 -16.91 -8.20 -4.21
CA PRO A 117 -18.32 -7.85 -4.27
C PRO A 117 -19.17 -8.99 -3.72
N VAL A 118 -20.04 -8.68 -2.75
CA VAL A 118 -21.09 -9.60 -2.29
C VAL A 118 -22.34 -9.40 -3.14
N ASP A 119 -22.73 -8.14 -3.33
CA ASP A 119 -23.75 -7.67 -4.25
C ASP A 119 -23.43 -6.22 -4.68
N ASP A 120 -24.37 -5.54 -5.36
CA ASP A 120 -24.19 -4.17 -5.85
C ASP A 120 -23.93 -3.13 -4.75
N THR A 121 -24.32 -3.43 -3.52
CA THR A 121 -24.34 -2.52 -2.36
C THR A 121 -23.54 -3.03 -1.16
N HIS A 122 -22.93 -4.21 -1.25
CA HIS A 122 -22.17 -4.81 -0.17
C HIS A 122 -20.85 -5.40 -0.64
N THR A 123 -19.82 -5.18 0.18
CA THR A 123 -18.46 -5.61 -0.08
C THR A 123 -17.91 -6.40 1.10
N LEU A 124 -17.15 -7.45 0.80
CA LEU A 124 -16.36 -8.19 1.77
C LEU A 124 -14.88 -8.08 1.41
N VAL A 125 -14.11 -7.37 2.23
CA VAL A 125 -12.65 -7.42 2.17
C VAL A 125 -12.21 -8.70 2.86
N ILE A 126 -11.60 -9.60 2.08
CA ILE A 126 -10.96 -10.82 2.57
C ILE A 126 -9.46 -10.57 2.57
N ALA A 127 -8.80 -10.75 3.70
CA ALA A 127 -7.42 -10.28 3.79
C ALA A 127 -6.54 -11.10 4.74
N TYR A 128 -5.25 -10.98 4.51
CA TYR A 128 -4.20 -11.44 5.40
C TYR A 128 -3.37 -10.25 5.86
N ARG A 129 -3.13 -10.17 7.17
CA ARG A 129 -2.08 -9.34 7.76
C ARG A 129 -0.80 -10.17 7.91
N HIS A 130 0.31 -9.62 7.45
CA HIS A 130 1.62 -10.27 7.41
C HIS A 130 2.48 -9.84 8.59
N PHE A 131 3.10 -10.81 9.28
CA PHE A 131 3.97 -10.59 10.44
C PHE A 131 5.26 -11.37 10.26
N ASN A 132 6.38 -10.65 10.28
CA ASN A 132 7.73 -11.23 10.29
C ASN A 132 8.73 -10.18 10.80
N GLU A 133 9.89 -10.65 11.27
CA GLU A 133 10.98 -9.81 11.80
C GLU A 133 11.50 -8.76 10.80
N ARG A 134 11.39 -9.04 9.50
CA ARG A 134 12.00 -8.23 8.44
C ARG A 134 11.15 -7.00 8.10
N ASP A 135 9.84 -7.18 8.08
CA ASP A 135 8.85 -6.17 7.66
C ASP A 135 8.10 -5.55 8.84
N ASP A 136 8.14 -6.16 10.02
CA ASP A 136 7.69 -5.61 11.31
C ASP A 136 8.76 -5.78 12.41
N PRO A 137 9.96 -5.16 12.25
CA PRO A 137 11.09 -5.32 13.17
C PRO A 137 10.86 -4.71 14.55
N LEU A 138 9.79 -3.91 14.72
CA LEU A 138 9.41 -3.28 15.98
C LEU A 138 8.28 -4.03 16.69
N HIS A 139 7.78 -5.14 16.11
CA HIS A 139 6.70 -5.96 16.64
C HIS A 139 5.47 -5.15 17.04
N GLN A 140 5.09 -4.19 16.20
CA GLN A 140 3.93 -3.36 16.48
C GLN A 140 2.64 -3.99 16.02
N GLY A 141 2.74 -4.94 15.09
CA GLY A 141 1.61 -5.75 14.70
C GLY A 141 1.01 -6.50 15.89
N ARG A 142 -0.33 -6.56 15.92
CA ARG A 142 -1.09 -7.28 16.96
C ARG A 142 -1.93 -8.38 16.33
N PRO A 143 -1.37 -9.58 16.10
CA PRO A 143 -2.09 -10.67 15.44
C PRO A 143 -3.45 -10.99 16.09
N GLN A 144 -3.56 -10.89 17.42
CA GLN A 144 -4.80 -11.13 18.17
C GLN A 144 -5.95 -10.13 17.87
N ASP A 145 -5.62 -8.98 17.29
CA ASP A 145 -6.60 -7.94 16.95
C ASP A 145 -7.12 -8.07 15.51
N ASN A 146 -6.67 -9.09 14.77
CA ASN A 146 -7.15 -9.39 13.42
C ASN A 146 -8.22 -10.48 13.46
N GLY A 147 -9.37 -10.25 12.83
CA GLY A 147 -10.46 -11.22 12.78
C GLY A 147 -11.67 -10.74 11.97
N VAL A 148 -12.84 -11.27 12.30
CA VAL A 148 -14.10 -10.83 11.67
C VAL A 148 -14.48 -9.46 12.20
N GLY A 149 -14.65 -8.49 11.30
CA GLY A 149 -15.04 -7.11 11.61
C GLY A 149 -13.96 -6.26 12.25
N LYS A 150 -12.71 -6.74 12.35
CA LYS A 150 -11.63 -6.01 13.01
C LYS A 150 -10.24 -6.33 12.45
N THR A 151 -9.32 -5.39 12.58
CA THR A 151 -7.92 -5.52 12.19
C THR A 151 -7.03 -4.72 13.14
N ASP A 152 -5.73 -5.01 13.17
CA ASP A 152 -4.80 -4.40 14.13
C ASP A 152 -4.43 -2.93 13.86
N PHE A 153 -5.05 -2.32 12.85
CA PHE A 153 -4.78 -0.96 12.41
C PHE A 153 -6.08 -0.18 12.18
N TYR A 154 -5.98 1.14 12.37
CA TYR A 154 -7.14 2.00 12.58
C TYR A 154 -8.09 2.09 11.38
N GLY A 155 -9.37 2.25 11.68
CA GLY A 155 -10.31 2.86 10.75
C GLY A 155 -10.77 1.97 9.61
N GLN A 156 -10.52 0.66 9.67
CA GLN A 156 -10.88 -0.26 8.59
C GLN A 156 -12.27 -0.87 8.74
N SER A 157 -12.94 -0.68 9.89
CA SER A 157 -14.21 -1.32 10.19
C SER A 157 -15.12 -0.38 10.98
N ASN A 158 -16.35 -0.84 11.23
CA ASN A 158 -17.29 -0.20 12.15
C ASN A 158 -17.17 -0.71 13.59
N GLU A 159 -16.02 -1.24 14.01
CA GLU A 159 -15.81 -1.78 15.36
C GLU A 159 -15.99 -0.73 16.46
N LEU A 160 -15.62 0.52 16.14
CA LEU A 160 -15.73 1.65 17.04
C LEU A 160 -17.17 2.20 17.08
N ALA A 161 -17.56 2.68 18.26
CA ALA A 161 -18.80 3.43 18.44
C ALA A 161 -18.89 4.59 17.43
N TYR A 162 -20.08 4.88 16.95
CA TYR A 162 -20.29 5.86 15.89
C TYR A 162 -19.75 7.25 16.27
N GLU A 163 -19.94 7.66 17.52
CA GLU A 163 -19.46 8.94 18.04
C GLU A 163 -17.93 9.06 17.99
N MET A 164 -17.20 7.97 18.26
CA MET A 164 -15.74 7.94 18.15
C MET A 164 -15.28 8.04 16.70
N ARG A 165 -16.00 7.37 15.79
CA ARG A 165 -15.69 7.43 14.35
C ARG A 165 -16.07 8.77 13.72
N GLN A 166 -17.03 9.51 14.28
CA GLN A 166 -17.28 10.89 13.87
C GLN A 166 -16.14 11.83 14.27
N ASP A 167 -15.53 11.61 15.44
CA ASP A 167 -14.41 12.43 15.95
C ASP A 167 -13.10 12.13 15.20
N SER A 168 -12.82 10.85 14.94
CA SER A 168 -11.64 10.39 14.21
C SER A 168 -12.07 9.40 13.12
N PRO A 169 -12.49 9.86 11.94
CA PRO A 169 -12.96 8.95 10.89
C PRO A 169 -11.81 8.13 10.31
N GLY A 170 -12.14 6.90 9.92
CA GLY A 170 -11.26 6.00 9.20
C GLY A 170 -11.62 5.84 7.73
N ASP A 171 -10.85 4.98 7.08
CA ASP A 171 -11.08 4.50 5.73
C ASP A 171 -12.51 3.97 5.53
N TRP A 172 -13.01 3.16 6.47
CA TRP A 172 -14.37 2.60 6.45
C TRP A 172 -15.43 3.69 6.41
N ASP A 173 -15.27 4.72 7.23
CA ASP A 173 -16.21 5.84 7.28
C ASP A 173 -16.15 6.63 5.96
N ALA A 174 -14.95 6.87 5.43
CA ALA A 174 -14.75 7.60 4.20
C ALA A 174 -15.49 6.93 3.02
N TRP A 175 -15.23 5.64 2.74
CA TRP A 175 -15.87 5.00 1.60
C TRP A 175 -17.36 4.67 1.82
N CYS A 176 -17.80 4.42 3.06
CA CYS A 176 -19.21 4.15 3.34
C CYS A 176 -20.07 5.42 3.31
N SER A 177 -19.49 6.58 3.65
CA SER A 177 -20.21 7.86 3.66
C SER A 177 -20.66 8.33 2.28
N LEU A 178 -20.06 7.81 1.20
CA LEU A 178 -20.47 8.06 -0.18
C LEU A 178 -21.79 7.37 -0.55
N GLY A 179 -22.33 6.54 0.34
CA GLY A 179 -23.56 5.78 0.17
C GLY A 179 -23.34 4.38 -0.40
N PRO A 180 -24.44 3.61 -0.62
CA PRO A 180 -24.36 2.23 -1.08
C PRO A 180 -23.72 2.08 -2.47
N ILE A 181 -23.95 3.06 -3.36
CA ILE A 181 -23.33 3.16 -4.68
C ILE A 181 -23.02 4.64 -4.93
N THR A 182 -21.74 4.96 -5.10
CA THR A 182 -21.29 6.34 -5.40
C THR A 182 -21.69 6.77 -6.80
N SER A 183 -22.23 7.98 -6.93
CA SER A 183 -22.53 8.58 -8.23
C SER A 183 -21.29 9.22 -8.84
N HIS A 184 -20.82 8.68 -9.97
CA HIS A 184 -19.71 9.27 -10.72
C HIS A 184 -20.10 10.52 -11.53
N ALA A 185 -21.40 10.84 -11.65
CA ALA A 185 -21.88 11.93 -12.50
C ALA A 185 -21.50 13.33 -11.97
N SER A 186 -21.16 13.44 -10.69
CA SER A 186 -20.84 14.71 -10.02
C SER A 186 -19.38 14.79 -9.54
N GLU A 187 -18.57 13.78 -9.86
CA GLU A 187 -17.16 13.76 -9.50
C GLU A 187 -16.32 14.65 -10.42
N HIS A 188 -15.34 15.32 -9.84
CA HIS A 188 -14.39 16.17 -10.55
C HIS A 188 -12.98 15.65 -10.31
N LEU A 189 -12.55 14.70 -11.14
CA LEU A 189 -11.22 14.11 -11.03
C LEU A 189 -10.13 15.16 -11.30
N ALA A 190 -9.16 15.24 -10.41
CA ALA A 190 -7.97 16.08 -10.51
C ALA A 190 -6.71 15.25 -10.76
N THR A 191 -5.55 15.91 -10.76
CA THR A 191 -4.26 15.27 -11.04
C THR A 191 -3.88 14.19 -10.03
N THR A 192 -4.34 14.32 -8.78
CA THR A 192 -4.11 13.33 -7.71
C THR A 192 -4.88 12.03 -7.96
N ASP A 193 -6.02 12.10 -8.65
CA ASP A 193 -6.91 10.96 -8.93
C ASP A 193 -6.46 10.10 -10.12
N ARG A 194 -5.20 10.26 -10.57
CA ARG A 194 -4.66 9.52 -11.71
C ARG A 194 -4.79 8.01 -11.50
N GLY A 195 -4.50 7.50 -10.30
CA GLY A 195 -4.62 6.08 -9.97
C GLY A 195 -6.05 5.55 -10.05
N VAL A 196 -7.00 6.28 -9.46
CA VAL A 196 -8.45 6.01 -9.56
C VAL A 196 -8.89 5.98 -11.02
N ALA A 197 -8.51 6.99 -11.80
CA ALA A 197 -8.87 7.06 -13.21
C ALA A 197 -8.25 5.91 -14.02
N MET A 198 -7.03 5.47 -13.71
CA MET A 198 -6.39 4.30 -14.32
C MET A 198 -7.16 3.01 -14.03
N LEU A 199 -7.49 2.77 -12.75
CA LEU A 199 -8.26 1.61 -12.32
C LEU A 199 -9.61 1.53 -13.04
N ARG A 200 -10.38 2.63 -13.03
CA ARG A 200 -11.69 2.73 -13.70
C ARG A 200 -11.60 2.44 -15.20
N ARG A 201 -10.63 3.06 -15.90
CA ARG A 201 -10.45 2.85 -17.35
C ARG A 201 -10.13 1.39 -17.66
N LYS A 202 -9.26 0.78 -16.89
CA LYS A 202 -8.83 -0.61 -17.13
C LYS A 202 -9.92 -1.62 -16.79
N LEU A 203 -10.64 -1.45 -15.67
CA LEU A 203 -11.81 -2.28 -15.36
C LEU A 203 -12.86 -2.20 -16.47
N LYS A 204 -13.20 -0.98 -16.93
CA LYS A 204 -14.13 -0.79 -18.05
C LYS A 204 -13.65 -1.50 -19.32
N MET A 205 -12.37 -1.35 -19.66
CA MET A 205 -11.78 -2.02 -20.83
C MET A 205 -11.85 -3.55 -20.71
N GLU A 206 -11.51 -4.13 -19.56
CA GLU A 206 -11.57 -5.59 -19.35
C GLU A 206 -13.02 -6.11 -19.39
N ILE A 207 -14.00 -5.35 -18.89
CA ILE A 207 -15.43 -5.66 -19.01
C ILE A 207 -15.86 -5.67 -20.49
N GLU A 208 -15.47 -4.66 -21.26
CA GLU A 208 -15.78 -4.56 -22.69
C GLU A 208 -15.09 -5.66 -23.51
N ASN A 209 -13.87 -6.05 -23.13
CA ASN A 209 -13.14 -7.16 -23.74
C ASN A 209 -13.85 -8.49 -23.47
N LEU A 210 -14.23 -8.73 -22.21
CA LEU A 210 -14.95 -9.94 -21.83
C LEU A 210 -16.29 -10.07 -22.58
N ALA A 211 -17.02 -8.96 -22.74
CA ALA A 211 -18.25 -8.93 -23.52
C ALA A 211 -18.04 -9.28 -25.01
N LYS A 212 -16.82 -9.14 -25.54
CA LYS A 212 -16.41 -9.52 -26.90
C LYS A 212 -15.78 -10.93 -26.96
N GLY A 213 -15.76 -11.67 -25.86
CA GLY A 213 -15.14 -12.99 -25.77
C GLY A 213 -13.63 -12.98 -25.60
N ILE A 214 -13.03 -11.82 -25.26
CA ILE A 214 -11.60 -11.71 -24.92
C ILE A 214 -11.48 -11.87 -23.41
N GLU A 215 -10.98 -13.01 -22.96
CA GLU A 215 -10.78 -13.30 -21.54
C GLU A 215 -9.74 -12.36 -20.91
N PRO A 216 -9.97 -11.86 -19.67
CA PRO A 216 -8.99 -11.05 -18.97
C PRO A 216 -7.74 -11.89 -18.67
N GLN A 217 -6.57 -11.26 -18.82
CA GLN A 217 -5.30 -11.92 -18.52
C GLN A 217 -5.18 -12.19 -17.03
N ARG A 218 -4.94 -13.45 -16.68
CA ARG A 218 -4.67 -13.85 -15.30
C ARG A 218 -3.20 -13.58 -14.98
N PRO A 219 -2.87 -13.16 -13.75
CA PRO A 219 -1.49 -13.21 -13.28
C PRO A 219 -1.09 -14.70 -13.23
N GLU A 220 -0.24 -15.13 -14.16
CA GLU A 220 0.19 -16.52 -14.22
C GLU A 220 1.53 -16.71 -13.51
N PRO A 221 1.66 -17.73 -12.65
CA PRO A 221 2.94 -18.15 -12.10
C PRO A 221 3.87 -18.60 -13.23
N LEU A 222 5.09 -18.06 -13.30
CA LEU A 222 6.10 -18.48 -14.27
C LEU A 222 6.80 -19.74 -13.76
N ASP A 223 6.79 -20.82 -14.53
CA ASP A 223 7.50 -22.08 -14.24
C ASP A 223 7.25 -22.65 -12.82
N GLY A 224 6.02 -22.55 -12.33
CA GLY A 224 5.64 -23.00 -10.98
C GLY A 224 6.10 -22.09 -9.84
N GLN A 225 6.73 -20.96 -10.14
CA GLN A 225 7.05 -19.92 -9.16
C GLN A 225 5.80 -19.11 -8.81
N PRO A 226 5.66 -18.62 -7.57
CA PRO A 226 4.57 -17.71 -7.21
C PRO A 226 4.56 -16.45 -8.10
N VAL A 227 3.37 -15.93 -8.40
CA VAL A 227 3.21 -14.63 -9.08
C VAL A 227 3.95 -13.54 -8.30
N PRO A 228 4.89 -12.80 -8.91
CA PRO A 228 5.67 -11.81 -8.21
C PRO A 228 4.87 -10.54 -7.95
N THR A 229 5.08 -9.95 -6.77
CA THR A 229 4.46 -8.68 -6.38
C THR A 229 5.52 -7.66 -5.95
N THR A 230 5.17 -6.38 -5.98
CA THR A 230 6.04 -5.25 -5.65
C THR A 230 5.73 -4.59 -4.31
N GLY A 231 4.56 -4.88 -3.71
CA GLY A 231 4.08 -4.30 -2.46
C GLY A 231 5.11 -4.42 -1.34
N GLY A 232 5.43 -3.30 -0.71
CA GLY A 232 6.56 -3.21 0.21
C GLY A 232 7.07 -1.78 0.42
N ASP A 233 8.23 -1.69 1.05
CA ASP A 233 8.91 -0.41 1.33
C ASP A 233 10.41 -0.50 1.01
N THR A 234 10.93 0.58 0.44
CA THR A 234 12.36 0.86 0.34
C THR A 234 12.65 2.17 1.09
N ILE A 235 13.71 2.20 1.88
CA ILE A 235 14.23 3.38 2.55
C ILE A 235 15.69 3.52 2.15
N LEU A 236 16.03 4.64 1.51
CA LEU A 236 17.38 4.99 1.11
C LEU A 236 17.83 6.25 1.86
N ARG A 237 19.11 6.35 2.17
CA ARG A 237 19.69 7.58 2.70
C ARG A 237 20.25 8.41 1.54
N ILE A 238 19.48 9.43 1.14
CA ILE A 238 19.79 10.33 0.04
C ILE A 238 19.54 11.77 0.53
N PRO A 239 20.52 12.39 1.22
CA PRO A 239 20.38 13.76 1.70
C PRO A 239 20.11 14.74 0.55
N PRO A 240 19.36 15.84 0.78
CA PRO A 240 19.23 16.91 -0.19
C PRO A 240 20.61 17.44 -0.61
N ASN A 241 20.82 17.65 -1.91
CA ASN A 241 22.11 18.05 -2.49
C ASN A 241 22.17 19.53 -2.90
N GLY A 242 21.19 20.34 -2.47
CA GLY A 242 21.04 21.75 -2.85
C GLY A 242 20.37 22.01 -4.21
N GLY A 243 20.02 20.95 -4.96
CA GLY A 243 19.23 21.02 -6.19
C GLY A 243 17.73 20.87 -5.98
N ASP A 244 17.01 20.48 -7.04
CA ASP A 244 15.58 20.15 -6.98
C ASP A 244 15.38 18.80 -6.28
N ASP A 245 15.00 18.86 -5.01
CA ASP A 245 14.79 17.69 -4.19
C ASP A 245 13.62 16.82 -4.67
N ARG A 246 12.56 17.43 -5.23
CA ARG A 246 11.43 16.69 -5.77
C ARG A 246 11.86 15.82 -6.94
N GLN A 247 12.71 16.38 -7.80
CA GLN A 247 13.28 15.65 -8.94
C GLN A 247 14.21 14.52 -8.45
N LEU A 248 15.04 14.77 -7.44
CA LEU A 248 15.91 13.75 -6.83
C LEU A 248 15.10 12.56 -6.27
N VAL A 249 14.02 12.83 -5.55
CA VAL A 249 13.14 11.78 -5.01
C VAL A 249 12.43 11.02 -6.14
N LEU A 250 11.98 11.72 -7.19
CA LEU A 250 11.35 11.08 -8.34
C LEU A 250 12.32 10.15 -9.09
N GLU A 251 13.58 10.54 -9.24
CA GLU A 251 14.62 9.69 -9.83
C GLU A 251 14.87 8.43 -8.99
N ALA A 252 14.88 8.57 -7.65
CA ALA A 252 14.96 7.43 -6.75
C ALA A 252 13.75 6.49 -6.89
N CYS A 253 12.53 7.02 -7.00
CA CYS A 253 11.32 6.22 -7.28
C CYS A 253 11.47 5.38 -8.54
N ARG A 254 11.90 5.99 -9.64
CA ARG A 254 12.09 5.31 -10.94
C ARG A 254 13.13 4.21 -10.84
N ALA A 255 14.26 4.49 -10.20
CA ALA A 255 15.34 3.52 -10.02
C ALA A 255 14.88 2.32 -9.19
N VAL A 256 14.17 2.56 -8.08
CA VAL A 256 13.62 1.48 -7.24
C VAL A 256 12.58 0.65 -8.00
N ALA A 257 11.63 1.29 -8.68
CA ALA A 257 10.62 0.61 -9.47
C ALA A 257 11.25 -0.26 -10.57
N ALA A 258 12.23 0.27 -11.30
CA ALA A 258 12.96 -0.48 -12.32
C ALA A 258 13.66 -1.72 -11.74
N VAL A 259 14.36 -1.57 -10.61
CA VAL A 259 15.03 -2.69 -9.94
C VAL A 259 14.03 -3.76 -9.49
N TYR A 260 12.86 -3.37 -8.96
CA TYR A 260 11.81 -4.30 -8.54
C TYR A 260 11.23 -5.09 -9.72
N VAL A 261 11.01 -4.44 -10.86
CA VAL A 261 10.47 -5.05 -12.09
C VAL A 261 11.51 -5.96 -12.75
N GLU A 262 12.76 -5.52 -12.87
CA GLU A 262 13.83 -6.29 -13.52
C GLU A 262 14.20 -7.55 -12.74
N THR A 263 14.01 -7.55 -11.41
CA THR A 263 14.31 -8.70 -10.55
C THR A 263 13.08 -9.56 -10.22
N GLN A 264 11.89 -9.21 -10.72
CA GLN A 264 10.63 -9.84 -10.31
C GLN A 264 10.56 -11.35 -10.58
N GLN A 265 11.36 -11.86 -11.52
CA GLN A 265 11.41 -13.27 -11.88
C GLN A 265 12.40 -14.10 -11.05
N LEU A 266 13.16 -13.45 -10.17
CA LEU A 266 14.08 -14.14 -9.28
C LEU A 266 13.32 -14.76 -8.09
N PRO A 267 13.70 -15.96 -7.62
CA PRO A 267 13.24 -16.50 -6.35
C PRO A 267 13.54 -15.53 -5.18
N ASP A 268 12.71 -15.51 -4.13
CA ASP A 268 12.74 -14.50 -3.05
C ASP A 268 14.16 -14.19 -2.51
N ALA A 269 14.95 -15.22 -2.20
CA ALA A 269 16.32 -15.04 -1.70
C ALA A 269 17.26 -14.37 -2.71
N GLN A 270 17.20 -14.79 -3.98
CA GLN A 270 18.01 -14.21 -5.06
C GLN A 270 17.52 -12.80 -5.41
N ARG A 271 16.20 -12.58 -5.38
CA ARG A 271 15.56 -11.28 -5.58
C ARG A 271 16.03 -10.29 -4.51
N ARG A 272 16.02 -10.70 -3.25
CA ARG A 272 16.53 -9.89 -2.12
C ARG A 272 17.98 -9.47 -2.31
N GLU A 273 18.84 -10.41 -2.64
CA GLU A 273 20.26 -10.13 -2.84
C GLU A 273 20.48 -9.16 -4.00
N ALA A 274 19.84 -9.42 -5.15
CA ALA A 274 19.93 -8.56 -6.32
C ALA A 274 19.41 -7.14 -6.06
N ILE A 275 18.26 -7.01 -5.39
CA ILE A 275 17.70 -5.70 -5.03
C ILE A 275 18.61 -4.98 -4.03
N THR A 276 19.08 -5.67 -3.00
CA THR A 276 19.98 -5.10 -1.98
C THR A 276 21.25 -4.56 -2.62
N GLN A 277 21.91 -5.36 -3.46
CA GLN A 277 23.13 -4.96 -4.14
C GLN A 277 22.92 -3.72 -5.03
N ARG A 278 21.83 -3.69 -5.81
CA ARG A 278 21.55 -2.60 -6.75
C ARG A 278 21.11 -1.32 -6.06
N LEU A 279 20.29 -1.42 -5.02
CA LEU A 279 19.78 -0.25 -4.29
C LEU A 279 20.77 0.30 -3.28
N ALA A 280 21.69 -0.52 -2.75
CA ALA A 280 22.76 -0.04 -1.86
C ALA A 280 23.60 1.06 -2.52
N ALA A 281 23.86 0.95 -3.84
CA ALA A 281 24.59 1.93 -4.62
C ALA A 281 23.86 3.28 -4.79
N LEU A 282 22.56 3.35 -4.49
CA LEU A 282 21.77 4.57 -4.58
C LEU A 282 21.87 5.44 -3.32
N ASN A 283 22.37 4.91 -2.20
CA ASN A 283 22.64 5.76 -1.04
C ASN A 283 23.78 6.72 -1.35
N THR A 284 23.59 8.00 -1.04
CA THR A 284 24.61 9.05 -1.22
C THR A 284 25.29 9.45 0.09
N ALA A 285 24.92 8.80 1.20
CA ALA A 285 25.52 8.95 2.51
C ALA A 285 25.54 7.60 3.26
N ASP A 286 26.21 7.53 4.42
CA ASP A 286 26.35 6.31 5.21
C ASP A 286 24.98 5.64 5.51
N PRO A 287 24.69 4.45 4.94
CA PRO A 287 23.40 3.78 5.10
C PRO A 287 23.22 3.10 6.47
N SER A 288 24.27 3.04 7.29
CA SER A 288 24.19 2.48 8.65
C SER A 288 23.65 3.47 9.69
N ALA A 289 23.58 4.76 9.32
CA ALA A 289 23.07 5.81 10.20
C ALA A 289 21.60 5.58 10.56
N VAL A 290 21.26 5.81 11.82
CA VAL A 290 19.87 5.92 12.28
C VAL A 290 19.36 7.31 11.88
N ASN A 291 18.18 7.35 11.28
CA ASN A 291 17.53 8.61 10.94
C ASN A 291 17.17 9.37 12.23
N PRO A 292 17.74 10.57 12.51
CA PRO A 292 17.36 11.33 13.70
C PRO A 292 15.92 11.87 13.61
N ASP A 293 15.37 11.99 12.40
CA ASP A 293 14.05 12.55 12.11
C ASP A 293 12.97 11.46 11.93
N HIS A 294 13.26 10.21 12.33
CA HIS A 294 12.31 9.12 12.22
C HIS A 294 11.01 9.43 12.99
N GLY A 295 9.89 8.98 12.42
CA GLY A 295 8.58 9.23 13.00
C GLY A 295 8.49 8.67 14.41
N LYS A 296 7.82 9.42 15.30
CA LYS A 296 7.47 8.89 16.62
C LYS A 296 6.52 7.72 16.44
N MET A 297 6.73 6.68 17.24
CA MET A 297 5.79 5.58 17.35
C MET A 297 4.68 6.01 18.29
N PHE A 298 3.44 5.94 17.83
CA PHE A 298 2.29 6.08 18.71
C PHE A 298 1.90 4.69 19.20
N GLU A 299 1.79 4.53 20.53
CA GLU A 299 1.07 3.37 21.05
C GLU A 299 -0.38 3.50 20.58
N PHE A 300 -0.80 2.58 19.71
CA PHE A 300 -2.22 2.39 19.49
C PHE A 300 -2.83 2.06 20.85
N LYS A 301 -3.60 3.01 21.40
CA LYS A 301 -4.51 2.69 22.50
C LYS A 301 -5.41 1.58 22.00
N SER A 302 -5.25 0.38 22.55
CA SER A 302 -6.22 -0.68 22.34
C SER A 302 -7.58 -0.09 22.70
N VAL A 303 -8.53 -0.20 21.79
CA VAL A 303 -9.91 0.13 22.09
C VAL A 303 -10.38 -0.92 23.10
N SER A 304 -10.38 -0.53 24.38
CA SER A 304 -10.95 -1.32 25.47
C SER A 304 -12.46 -1.17 25.50
#